data_AF-A0A397RY96-F1
#
_entry.id   AF-A0A397RY96-F1
#
_cell.length_a   1.000
_cell.length_b   1.000
_cell.length_c   1.000
_cell.angle_alpha   90.00
_cell.angle_beta   90.00
_cell.angle_gamma   90.00
#
_symmetry.space_group_name_H-M   'P 1'
#
loop_
_entity.id
_entity.type
_entity.pdbx_description
1 polymer ?
#
loop_
_entity_poly.entity_id
_entity_poly.type
_entity_poly.pdbx_seq_one_letter_code
_entity_poly.pdbx_strand_id
1 'polypeptide(L)'
;MKKVSNILLLIAGIYSIVCAATFLILGIVFVVASSDACKEQIIEMLERGTFTTSYAGTPQEQAQFIQTVYSILGITMLVVCVFQFINVFLSFTARKKEAKPLYILNIVFGVLSMVVVNVVGAIFGLIALNHNTEAQVE
;
A
#
# COMPACT_ATOMS: atom_id res chain seq x y z
N MET A 1 26.15 14.36 21.59
CA MET A 1 24.90 14.56 20.81
C MET A 1 25.06 14.29 19.31
N LYS A 2 26.02 14.90 18.58
CA LYS A 2 26.18 14.68 17.11
C LYS A 2 26.32 13.22 16.66
N LYS A 3 27.07 12.38 17.41
CA LYS A 3 27.22 10.94 17.10
C LYS A 3 25.88 10.18 17.15
N VAL A 4 25.04 10.47 18.14
CA VAL A 4 23.75 9.78 18.32
C VAL A 4 22.79 10.13 17.19
N SER A 5 22.64 11.42 16.86
CA SER A 5 21.78 11.85 15.74
C SER A 5 22.21 11.25 14.40
N ASN A 6 23.52 11.17 14.13
CA ASN A 6 24.03 10.54 12.91
C ASN A 6 23.75 9.04 12.83
N ILE A 7 23.81 8.32 13.96
CA ILE A 7 23.46 6.89 14.02
C ILE A 7 21.95 6.71 13.80
N LEU A 8 21.11 7.52 14.44
CA LEU A 8 19.66 7.46 14.29
C LEU A 8 19.21 7.73 12.84
N LEU A 9 19.82 8.70 12.15
CA LEU A 9 19.52 8.98 10.74
C LEU A 9 20.00 7.88 9.81
N LEU A 10 21.11 7.21 10.14
CA LEU A 10 21.57 6.06 9.38
C LEU A 10 20.58 4.89 9.53
N ILE A 11 20.13 4.61 10.75
CA ILE A 11 19.12 3.58 11.02
C ILE A 11 17.82 3.90 10.29
N ALA A 12 17.34 5.15 10.37
CA ALA A 12 16.14 5.60 9.67
C ALA A 12 16.27 5.42 8.15
N GLY A 13 17.41 5.81 7.57
CA GLY A 13 17.67 5.63 6.15
C GLY A 13 17.69 4.16 5.72
N ILE A 14 18.36 3.29 6.47
CA ILE A 14 18.39 1.83 6.21
C ILE A 14 16.98 1.24 6.32
N TYR A 15 16.24 1.60 7.37
CA TYR A 15 14.87 1.15 7.56
C TYR A 15 13.97 1.56 6.38
N SER A 16 14.04 2.83 5.94
CA SER A 16 13.30 3.29 4.77
C SER A 16 13.69 2.58 3.48
N ILE A 17 14.95 2.15 3.30
CA ILE A 17 15.35 1.32 2.14
C ILE A 17 14.64 -0.03 2.20
N VAL A 18 14.65 -0.70 3.36
CA VAL A 18 14.00 -2.01 3.53
C VAL A 18 12.50 -1.87 3.26
N CYS A 19 11.84 -0.86 3.84
CA CYS A 19 10.44 -0.58 3.58
C CYS A 19 10.17 -0.30 2.10
N ALA A 20 10.97 0.53 1.43
CA ALA A 20 10.80 0.83 0.01
C ALA A 20 10.87 -0.46 -0.83
N ALA A 21 11.86 -1.32 -0.59
CA ALA A 21 12.00 -2.58 -1.29
C ALA A 21 10.79 -3.50 -1.08
N THR A 22 10.32 -3.64 0.17
CA THR A 22 9.13 -4.44 0.48
C THR A 22 7.88 -3.90 -0.24
N PHE A 23 7.64 -2.59 -0.16
CA PHE A 23 6.48 -1.97 -0.80
C PHE A 23 6.55 -2.01 -2.32
N LEU A 24 7.75 -1.94 -2.91
CA LEU A 24 7.95 -2.13 -4.34
C LEU A 24 7.54 -3.54 -4.78
N ILE A 25 8.03 -4.57 -4.07
CA ILE A 25 7.72 -5.97 -4.37
C ILE A 25 6.21 -6.21 -4.24
N LEU A 26 5.61 -5.78 -3.12
CA LEU A 26 4.17 -5.92 -2.91
C LEU A 26 3.36 -5.16 -3.98
N GLY A 27 3.77 -3.94 -4.31
CA GLY A 27 3.13 -3.14 -5.36
C GLY A 27 3.12 -3.86 -6.71
N ILE A 28 4.26 -4.43 -7.12
CA ILE A 28 4.36 -5.22 -8.36
C ILE A 28 3.46 -6.46 -8.29
N VAL A 29 3.50 -7.20 -7.19
CA VAL A 29 2.68 -8.42 -7.01
C VAL A 29 1.20 -8.10 -7.14
N PHE A 30 0.71 -7.04 -6.49
CA PHE A 30 -0.69 -6.65 -6.55
C PHE A 30 -1.11 -6.09 -7.92
N VAL A 31 -0.23 -5.34 -8.61
CA VAL A 31 -0.49 -4.91 -9.99
C VAL A 31 -0.59 -6.12 -10.93
N VAL A 32 0.29 -7.11 -10.79
CA VAL A 32 0.22 -8.35 -11.57
C VAL A 32 -1.05 -9.14 -11.22
N ALA A 33 -1.41 -9.22 -9.95
CA ALA A 33 -2.66 -9.85 -9.49
C ALA A 33 -3.92 -9.12 -9.98
N SER A 34 -3.81 -7.85 -10.38
CA SER A 34 -4.90 -7.09 -11.01
C SER A 34 -4.99 -7.24 -12.53
N SER A 35 -4.17 -8.11 -13.14
CA SER A 35 -4.22 -8.37 -14.58
C SER A 35 -5.45 -9.18 -15.00
N ASP A 36 -5.84 -9.05 -16.28
CA ASP A 36 -6.96 -9.81 -16.84
C ASP A 36 -6.73 -11.32 -16.78
N ALA A 37 -5.49 -11.78 -16.95
CA ALA A 37 -5.14 -13.19 -16.81
C ALA A 37 -5.42 -13.73 -15.39
N CYS A 38 -5.17 -12.92 -14.36
CA CYS A 38 -5.48 -13.29 -12.98
C CYS A 38 -7.00 -13.26 -12.73
N LYS A 39 -7.70 -12.27 -13.31
CA LYS A 39 -9.16 -12.19 -13.26
C LYS A 39 -9.82 -13.44 -13.83
N GLU A 40 -9.38 -13.92 -14.99
CA GLU A 40 -9.90 -15.15 -15.61
C GLU A 40 -9.71 -16.38 -14.71
N GLN A 41 -8.54 -16.51 -14.08
CA GLN A 41 -8.28 -17.59 -13.11
C GLN A 41 -9.19 -17.49 -11.89
N ILE A 42 -9.43 -16.28 -11.37
CA ILE A 42 -10.34 -16.08 -10.24
C ILE A 42 -11.77 -16.50 -10.62
N ILE A 43 -12.24 -16.15 -11.82
CA ILE A 43 -13.56 -16.58 -12.32
C ILE A 43 -13.65 -18.11 -12.37
N GLU A 44 -12.65 -18.78 -12.95
CA GLU A 44 -12.60 -20.25 -13.02
C GLU A 44 -12.63 -20.89 -11.62
N MET A 45 -11.92 -20.31 -10.65
CA MET A 45 -11.88 -20.81 -9.28
C MET A 45 -13.22 -20.62 -8.54
N LEU A 46 -13.92 -19.51 -8.81
CA LEU A 46 -15.26 -19.21 -8.30
C LEU A 46 -16.31 -20.15 -8.88
N GLU A 47 -16.29 -20.37 -10.20
CA GLU A 47 -17.20 -21.29 -10.89
C GLU A 47 -17.01 -22.75 -10.43
N ARG A 48 -15.77 -23.15 -10.13
CA ARG A 48 -15.45 -24.47 -9.57
C ARG A 48 -15.74 -24.61 -8.07
N GLY A 49 -16.14 -23.54 -7.38
CA GLY A 49 -16.36 -23.54 -5.93
C GLY A 49 -15.09 -23.77 -5.11
N THR A 50 -13.90 -23.64 -5.71
CA THR A 50 -12.60 -23.77 -5.03
C THR A 50 -12.17 -22.50 -4.30
N PHE A 51 -12.86 -21.39 -4.60
CA PHE A 51 -12.70 -20.11 -3.96
C PHE A 51 -14.10 -19.59 -3.63
N THR A 52 -14.33 -19.23 -2.38
CA THR A 52 -15.62 -18.70 -1.91
C THR A 52 -15.40 -17.30 -1.37
N THR A 53 -16.14 -16.33 -1.89
CA THR A 53 -16.14 -14.98 -1.34
C THR A 53 -17.40 -14.75 -0.50
N SER A 54 -17.32 -13.80 0.42
CA SER A 54 -18.49 -13.31 1.14
C SER A 54 -19.30 -12.26 0.36
N TYR A 55 -18.93 -12.00 -0.90
CA TYR A 55 -19.60 -11.02 -1.75
C TYR A 55 -20.69 -11.71 -2.57
N ALA A 56 -21.94 -11.28 -2.39
CA ALA A 56 -23.06 -11.77 -3.17
C ALA A 56 -22.98 -11.19 -4.59
N GLY A 57 -23.08 -12.04 -5.60
CA GLY A 57 -23.01 -11.63 -7.01
C GLY A 57 -22.54 -12.76 -7.91
N THR A 58 -22.54 -12.49 -9.21
CA THR A 58 -21.99 -13.43 -10.21
C THR A 58 -20.47 -13.59 -10.03
N PRO A 59 -19.87 -14.72 -10.47
CA PRO A 59 -18.41 -14.89 -10.47
C PRO A 59 -17.67 -13.74 -11.14
N GLN A 60 -18.26 -13.15 -12.18
CA GLN A 60 -17.72 -12.01 -12.92
C GLN A 60 -17.67 -10.73 -12.08
N GLU A 61 -18.75 -10.42 -11.35
CA GLU A 61 -18.81 -9.27 -10.44
C GLU A 61 -17.84 -9.42 -9.27
N GLN A 62 -17.78 -10.63 -8.69
CA GLN A 62 -16.84 -10.97 -7.62
C GLN A 62 -15.38 -10.81 -8.09
N ALA A 63 -15.03 -11.33 -9.26
CA ALA A 63 -13.69 -11.20 -9.82
C ALA A 63 -13.34 -9.74 -10.13
N GLN A 64 -14.29 -8.95 -10.66
CA GLN A 64 -14.10 -7.53 -10.92
C GLN A 64 -13.83 -6.74 -9.63
N PHE A 65 -14.56 -7.06 -8.56
CA PHE A 65 -14.34 -6.47 -7.24
C PHE A 65 -12.93 -6.80 -6.72
N ILE A 66 -12.53 -8.08 -6.74
CA ILE A 66 -11.20 -8.52 -6.29
C ILE A 66 -10.09 -7.86 -7.10
N GLN A 67 -10.24 -7.77 -8.42
CA GLN A 67 -9.29 -7.09 -9.31
C GLN A 67 -9.14 -5.62 -8.93
N THR A 68 -10.25 -4.94 -8.63
CA THR A 68 -10.25 -3.53 -8.20
C THR A 68 -9.53 -3.36 -6.87
N VAL A 69 -9.76 -4.25 -5.89
CA VAL A 69 -9.07 -4.24 -4.59
C VAL A 69 -7.56 -4.42 -4.78
N TYR A 70 -7.14 -5.40 -5.59
CA TYR A 70 -5.72 -5.61 -5.88
C TYR A 70 -5.08 -4.42 -6.60
N SER A 71 -5.78 -3.79 -7.55
CA SER A 71 -5.29 -2.58 -8.22
C SER A 71 -5.06 -1.43 -7.23
N ILE A 72 -6.04 -1.15 -6.36
CA ILE A 72 -5.93 -0.09 -5.34
C ILE A 72 -4.77 -0.38 -4.38
N LEU A 73 -4.64 -1.62 -3.90
CA LEU A 73 -3.52 -2.03 -3.05
C LEU A 73 -2.18 -1.87 -3.78
N GLY A 74 -2.07 -2.32 -5.03
CA GLY A 74 -0.85 -2.21 -5.82
C GLY A 74 -0.39 -0.78 -5.99
N ILE A 75 -1.28 0.11 -6.44
CA ILE A 75 -0.99 1.55 -6.59
C ILE A 75 -0.60 2.16 -5.25
N THR A 76 -1.33 1.85 -4.17
CA THR A 76 -1.03 2.34 -2.83
C THR A 76 0.39 1.98 -2.39
N MET A 77 0.78 0.71 -2.54
CA MET A 77 2.11 0.25 -2.15
C MET A 77 3.20 0.94 -2.99
N LEU A 78 2.96 1.18 -4.28
CA LEU A 78 3.89 1.95 -5.13
C LEU A 78 4.01 3.42 -4.69
N VAL A 79 2.91 4.07 -4.30
CA VAL A 79 2.96 5.44 -3.76
C VAL A 79 3.73 5.49 -2.44
N VAL A 80 3.48 4.55 -1.52
CA VAL A 80 4.22 4.46 -0.26
C VAL A 80 5.70 4.21 -0.53
N CYS A 81 6.04 3.38 -1.51
CA CYS A 81 7.40 3.13 -1.95
C CYS A 81 8.12 4.42 -2.40
N VAL A 82 7.47 5.27 -3.19
CA VAL A 82 8.01 6.59 -3.60
C VAL A 82 8.30 7.46 -2.37
N PHE A 83 7.38 7.52 -1.41
CA PHE A 83 7.61 8.27 -0.17
C PHE A 83 8.76 7.71 0.66
N GLN A 84 8.94 6.39 0.70
CA GLN A 84 10.09 5.79 1.37
C GLN A 84 11.40 6.16 0.68
N PHE A 85 11.47 6.18 -0.65
CA PHE A 85 12.67 6.65 -1.36
C PHE A 85 12.99 8.12 -1.05
N ILE A 86 11.97 8.97 -0.91
CA ILE A 86 12.17 10.36 -0.46
C ILE A 86 12.75 10.39 0.96
N ASN A 87 12.24 9.58 1.89
CA ASN A 87 12.79 9.48 3.25
C ASN A 87 14.23 8.98 3.29
N VAL A 88 14.60 8.04 2.42
CA VAL A 88 15.99 7.59 2.26
C VAL A 88 16.87 8.78 1.87
N PHE A 89 16.47 9.52 0.83
CA PHE A 89 17.20 10.69 0.35
C PHE A 89 17.32 11.78 1.43
N LEU A 90 16.24 12.08 2.14
CA LEU A 90 16.23 13.05 3.23
C LEU A 90 17.12 12.61 4.39
N SER A 91 17.08 11.33 4.79
CA SER A 91 17.92 10.78 5.86
C SER A 91 19.41 10.94 5.58
N PHE A 92 19.85 10.56 4.37
CA PHE A 92 21.26 10.70 3.99
C PHE A 92 21.69 12.15 3.78
N THR A 93 20.82 12.98 3.20
CA THR A 93 21.13 14.40 2.96
C THR A 93 21.18 15.18 4.28
N ALA A 94 20.27 14.90 5.22
CA ALA A 94 20.25 15.52 6.54
C ALA A 94 21.46 15.13 7.38
N ARG A 95 21.96 13.90 7.22
CA ARG A 95 23.22 13.45 7.82
C ARG A 95 24.42 14.20 7.26
N LYS A 96 24.46 14.44 5.94
CA LYS A 96 25.57 15.15 5.28
C LYS A 96 25.58 16.65 5.56
N LYS A 97 24.41 17.29 5.57
CA LYS A 97 24.27 18.76 5.66
C LYS A 97 24.03 19.27 7.10
N GLU A 98 23.80 18.40 8.08
CA GLU A 98 23.44 18.76 9.46
C GLU A 98 22.28 19.78 9.57
N ALA A 99 21.35 19.79 8.61
CA ALA A 99 20.33 20.83 8.49
C ALA A 99 19.00 20.43 9.20
N LYS A 100 18.60 21.20 10.21
CA LYS A 100 17.33 21.00 10.96
C LYS A 100 16.07 20.85 10.09
N PRO A 101 15.86 21.65 9.02
CA PRO A 101 14.68 21.51 8.17
C PRO A 101 14.57 20.12 7.51
N LEU A 102 15.71 19.49 7.20
CA LEU A 102 15.71 18.16 6.59
C LEU A 102 15.33 17.07 7.60
N TYR A 103 15.61 17.25 8.90
CA TYR A 103 15.12 16.35 9.94
C TYR A 103 13.59 16.43 10.07
N ILE A 104 13.03 17.64 10.01
CA ILE A 104 11.58 17.86 10.07
C ILE A 104 10.91 17.25 8.84
N LEU A 105 11.45 17.49 7.65
CA LEU A 105 10.93 16.89 6.42
C LEU A 105 10.95 15.36 6.47
N ASN A 106 12.03 14.76 6.98
CA ASN A 106 12.12 13.30 7.12
C ASN A 106 11.01 12.75 8.05
N ILE A 107 10.70 13.44 9.15
CA ILE A 107 9.59 13.07 10.03
C ILE A 107 8.25 13.22 9.31
N VAL A 108 8.01 14.34 8.61
CA VAL A 108 6.75 14.61 7.91
C VAL A 108 6.48 13.56 6.83
N PHE A 109 7.47 13.26 5.98
CA PHE A 109 7.33 12.23 4.94
C PHE A 109 7.25 10.82 5.54
N GLY A 110 7.92 10.55 6.66
CA GLY A 110 7.72 9.34 7.45
C GLY A 110 6.26 9.16 7.88
N VAL A 111 5.65 10.18 8.47
CA VAL A 111 4.24 10.15 8.91
C VAL A 111 3.29 10.06 7.72
N LEU A 112 3.49 10.86 6.66
CA LEU A 112 2.67 10.81 5.45
C LEU A 112 2.61 9.40 4.86
N SER A 113 3.74 8.68 4.85
CA SER A 113 3.77 7.30 4.36
C SER A 113 2.85 6.35 5.15
N MET A 114 2.66 6.58 6.44
CA MET A 114 1.72 5.81 7.27
C MET A 114 0.26 6.20 7.02
N VAL A 115 0.01 7.49 6.78
CA VAL A 115 -1.34 8.01 6.53
C VAL A 115 -1.94 7.42 5.25
N VAL A 116 -1.16 7.27 4.19
CA VAL A 116 -1.64 6.69 2.91
C VAL A 116 -2.25 5.30 3.13
N VAL A 117 -1.59 4.44 3.92
CA VAL A 117 -2.08 3.09 4.22
C VAL A 117 -3.42 3.11 4.97
N ASN A 118 -3.55 4.01 5.95
CA ASN A 118 -4.77 4.13 6.74
C ASN A 118 -5.95 4.68 5.94
N VAL A 119 -5.72 5.63 5.01
CA VAL A 119 -6.76 6.15 4.11
C VAL A 119 -7.32 5.03 3.23
N VAL A 120 -6.47 4.13 2.75
CA VAL A 120 -6.90 3.00 1.92
C VAL A 120 -7.74 2.01 2.71
N GLY A 121 -7.39 1.75 3.98
CA GLY A 121 -8.25 0.99 4.90
C GLY A 121 -9.62 1.65 5.09
N ALA A 122 -9.69 2.97 5.20
CA ALA A 122 -10.96 3.70 5.29
C ALA A 122 -11.78 3.62 3.99
N ILE A 123 -11.14 3.68 2.82
CA ILE A 123 -11.82 3.47 1.53
C ILE A 123 -12.43 2.06 1.47
N PHE A 124 -11.71 1.02 1.88
CA PHE A 124 -12.29 -0.33 1.94
C PHE A 124 -13.43 -0.43 2.95
N GLY A 125 -13.32 0.24 4.09
CA GLY A 125 -14.41 0.34 5.06
C GLY A 125 -15.67 0.99 4.49
N LEU A 126 -15.52 2.08 3.70
CA LEU A 126 -16.63 2.75 3.03
C LEU A 126 -17.26 1.89 1.93
N ILE A 127 -16.44 1.20 1.13
CA ILE A 127 -16.92 0.26 0.11
C ILE A 127 -17.72 -0.88 0.76
N ALA A 128 -17.20 -1.45 1.86
CA ALA A 128 -17.89 -2.50 2.61
C ALA A 128 -19.21 -2.02 3.24
N LEU A 129 -19.25 -0.78 3.77
CA LEU A 129 -20.48 -0.18 4.32
C LEU A 129 -21.55 0.04 3.26
N ASN A 130 -21.18 0.53 2.07
CA ASN A 130 -22.13 0.80 1.00
C ASN A 130 -22.83 -0.50 0.53
N HIS A 131 -22.08 -1.59 0.36
CA HIS A 131 -22.66 -2.86 -0.10
C HIS A 131 -23.49 -3.60 0.94
N ASN A 132 -23.14 -3.51 2.24
CA ASN A 132 -24.01 -4.05 3.29
C ASN A 132 -25.35 -3.30 3.38
N THR A 133 -25.36 -2.02 2.99
CA THR A 133 -26.60 -1.22 2.97
C THR A 133 -27.50 -1.64 1.81
N GLU A 134 -26.92 -1.94 0.63
CA GLU A 134 -27.66 -2.43 -0.54
C GLU A 134 -28.25 -3.84 -0.31
N ALA A 135 -27.51 -4.75 0.34
CA ALA A 135 -27.96 -6.12 0.63
C ALA A 135 -29.06 -6.22 1.72
N GLN A 136 -29.36 -5.15 2.45
CA GLN A 136 -30.47 -5.10 3.43
C GLN A 136 -31.76 -4.50 2.87
N VAL A 137 -31.73 -3.99 1.63
CA VAL A 137 -32.87 -3.32 0.98
C VAL A 137 -33.58 -4.22 -0.04
N GLU A 138 -32.99 -5.37 -0.40
CA GLU A 138 -33.63 -6.49 -1.12
C GLU A 138 -34.19 -7.55 -0.16
#